data_AF-A0A369JBU5-F1
#
_entry.id   AF-A0A369JBU5-F1
#
_cell.length_a   1.000
_cell.length_b   1.000
_cell.length_c   1.000
_cell.angle_alpha   90.00
_cell.angle_beta   90.00
_cell.angle_gamma   90.00
#
_symmetry.space_group_name_H-M   'P 1'
#
loop_
_entity.id
_entity.type
_entity.pdbx_description
1 polymer ?
#
loop_
_entity_poly.entity_id
_entity_poly.type
_entity_poly.pdbx_seq_one_letter_code
_entity_poly.pdbx_strand_id
1 'polypeptide(L)'
;MANILTAYSALSPSSSRSDVFAVLQSIIDASPFALDSSTRSELIKSILRDLKAAGNGSGSKTLSSKDAAQALLAVKTLGKNPSGSEFISSPTNLSTLLSLSSTYKDDPDASSEALRCIANALLLIEPARSTFVQKEVDGGRITLTMLEKTSSPDHIFILSRILFLCTASGPPYIQTLVEEKHHGRTIAEIISVKLDILTVGILAGTKMAKEAMSDLLKLTFNLLLHYPKMVESEPQTPEATTENDHKVMGDFWSPRLDGLLPPLLRTFTSLPPTFPSPISAPLTHVIHSLITIPISPSLRPVWFGTSNSNRPPEQSISTSPKQVSASNTPQRSASSSRSDSPTRPSPPQVSSPISPKPSTLDRALSVIAAGRRSLSRSPSLNTATAPTNVLQRACDLLEVAFSHYFPGVLDPDHKEVRDRCKQEAPDSSLDDLLSPLVVLISRLCIADEQSRIRVRQWIVPDDLDRTSPLEARSDILGRCLRLLPSVYHPRLKDSLGEMLYAMCDSDASVLSTLVGYGNVAGFLFHKGILSAPPPPSATSSTVAPHLTTPSGAAINPITGTTEQRKPNVPEMTDEEKEHEMEKLFVLFDRLERTGAIPPSQNPMRKAVQQAAFGGS
;
A
#
# COMPACT_ATOMS: atom_id res chain seq x y z
N MET A 1 15.86 -25.28 -39.68
CA MET A 1 15.05 -24.05 -39.65
C MET A 1 15.43 -23.25 -40.88
N ALA A 2 14.53 -23.17 -41.87
CA ALA A 2 14.73 -22.28 -43.02
C ALA A 2 15.05 -20.87 -42.49
N ASN A 3 16.03 -20.21 -43.08
CA ASN A 3 16.54 -18.93 -42.59
C ASN A 3 15.38 -17.92 -42.54
N ILE A 4 14.87 -17.64 -41.33
CA ILE A 4 13.68 -16.80 -41.08
C ILE A 4 13.85 -15.41 -41.72
N LEU A 5 15.08 -14.89 -41.74
CA LEU A 5 15.41 -13.66 -42.44
C LEU A 5 15.23 -13.76 -43.95
N THR A 6 15.59 -14.89 -44.56
CA THR A 6 15.33 -15.15 -45.99
C THR A 6 13.84 -15.23 -46.29
N ALA A 7 13.05 -15.87 -45.42
CA ALA A 7 11.60 -15.93 -45.58
C ALA A 7 10.95 -14.53 -45.50
N TYR A 8 11.39 -13.70 -44.56
CA TYR A 8 10.93 -12.31 -44.46
C TYR A 8 11.38 -11.46 -45.66
N SER A 9 12.63 -11.60 -46.09
CA SER A 9 13.18 -10.84 -47.22
C SER A 9 12.56 -11.21 -48.57
N ALA A 10 11.94 -12.41 -48.67
CA ALA A 10 11.20 -12.84 -49.84
C ALA A 10 9.78 -12.25 -49.93
N LEU A 11 9.30 -11.60 -48.86
CA LEU A 11 8.01 -10.92 -48.89
C LEU A 11 8.07 -9.71 -49.83
N SER A 12 6.99 -9.52 -50.59
CA SER A 12 6.83 -8.42 -51.53
C SER A 12 5.38 -7.93 -51.51
N PRO A 13 5.04 -6.82 -52.17
CA PRO A 13 3.66 -6.33 -52.18
C PRO A 13 2.65 -7.29 -52.82
N SER A 14 3.12 -8.25 -53.63
CA SER A 14 2.29 -9.29 -54.24
C SER A 14 2.12 -10.54 -53.35
N SER A 15 2.83 -10.63 -52.22
CA SER A 15 2.67 -11.73 -51.26
C SER A 15 1.26 -11.73 -50.66
N SER A 16 0.70 -12.92 -50.43
CA SER A 16 -0.64 -13.02 -49.82
C SER A 16 -0.58 -12.60 -48.35
N ARG A 17 -1.70 -12.12 -47.79
CA ARG A 17 -1.76 -11.77 -46.36
C ARG A 17 -1.58 -12.99 -45.45
N SER A 18 -1.93 -14.18 -45.93
CA SER A 18 -1.65 -15.43 -45.23
C SER A 18 -0.15 -15.73 -45.15
N ASP A 19 0.60 -15.44 -46.21
CA ASP A 19 2.05 -15.65 -46.22
C ASP A 19 2.77 -14.66 -45.29
N VAL A 20 2.37 -13.38 -45.34
CA VAL A 20 2.89 -12.35 -44.43
C VAL A 20 2.62 -12.75 -42.98
N PHE A 21 1.38 -13.17 -42.67
CA PHE A 21 1.02 -13.65 -41.34
C PHE A 21 1.86 -14.85 -40.91
N ALA A 22 2.03 -15.87 -41.77
CA ALA A 22 2.79 -17.08 -41.46
C ALA A 22 4.27 -16.77 -41.19
N VAL A 23 4.87 -15.88 -41.97
CA VAL A 23 6.27 -15.48 -41.77
C VAL A 23 6.43 -14.69 -40.47
N LEU A 24 5.58 -13.71 -40.19
CA LEU A 24 5.62 -12.97 -38.92
C LEU A 24 5.38 -13.90 -37.72
N GLN A 25 4.45 -14.85 -37.84
CA GLN A 25 4.18 -15.84 -36.81
C GLN A 25 5.40 -16.74 -36.55
N SER A 26 6.12 -17.13 -37.61
CA SER A 26 7.36 -17.91 -37.46
C SER A 26 8.45 -17.16 -36.68
N ILE A 27 8.50 -15.83 -36.78
CA ILE A 27 9.41 -14.98 -35.98
C ILE A 27 8.96 -14.96 -34.53
N ILE A 28 7.66 -14.84 -34.28
CA ILE A 28 7.07 -14.78 -32.94
C ILE A 28 7.25 -16.10 -32.18
N ASP A 29 7.11 -17.23 -32.88
CA ASP A 29 7.20 -18.57 -32.29
C ASP A 29 8.63 -19.09 -32.19
N ALA A 30 9.60 -18.38 -32.80
CA ALA A 30 11.00 -18.75 -32.72
C ALA A 30 11.53 -18.65 -31.28
N SER A 31 12.34 -19.64 -30.87
CA SER A 31 13.04 -19.59 -29.59
C SER A 31 13.97 -18.36 -29.52
N PRO A 32 14.07 -17.66 -28.37
CA PRO A 32 14.92 -16.48 -28.23
C PRO A 32 16.39 -16.70 -28.62
N PHE A 33 16.87 -17.94 -28.54
CA PHE A 33 18.25 -18.36 -28.87
C PHE A 33 18.40 -18.98 -30.26
N ALA A 34 17.31 -19.15 -31.01
CA ALA A 34 17.35 -19.74 -32.36
C ALA A 34 17.96 -18.81 -33.42
N LEU A 35 18.05 -17.50 -33.13
CA LEU A 35 18.58 -16.48 -34.02
C LEU A 35 19.90 -15.92 -33.47
N ASP A 36 20.90 -15.79 -34.33
CA ASP A 36 22.12 -15.05 -34.01
C ASP A 36 21.86 -13.53 -33.94
N SER A 37 22.82 -12.80 -33.37
CA SER A 37 22.71 -11.34 -33.12
C SER A 37 22.54 -10.52 -34.41
N SER A 38 23.24 -10.91 -35.48
CA SER A 38 23.20 -10.18 -36.76
C SER A 38 21.85 -10.34 -37.44
N THR A 39 21.38 -11.59 -37.56
CA THR A 39 20.07 -11.92 -38.13
C THR A 39 18.93 -11.23 -37.37
N ARG A 40 19.00 -11.19 -36.03
CA ARG A 40 18.02 -10.50 -35.19
C ARG A 40 17.96 -9.00 -35.50
N SER A 41 19.12 -8.36 -35.60
CA SER A 41 19.21 -6.91 -35.86
C SER A 41 18.68 -6.55 -37.25
N GLU A 42 19.02 -7.34 -38.28
CA GLU A 42 18.53 -7.12 -39.65
C GLU A 42 17.02 -7.39 -39.80
N LEU A 43 16.46 -8.36 -39.07
CA LEU A 43 15.01 -8.56 -38.99
C LEU A 43 14.31 -7.35 -38.39
N ILE A 44 14.77 -6.86 -37.23
CA ILE A 44 14.18 -5.68 -36.57
C ILE A 44 14.24 -4.46 -37.52
N LYS A 45 15.41 -4.23 -38.13
CA LYS A 45 15.63 -3.13 -39.09
C LYS A 45 14.68 -3.20 -40.28
N SER A 46 14.48 -4.40 -40.85
CA SER A 46 13.61 -4.58 -42.01
C SER A 46 12.14 -4.40 -41.66
N ILE A 47 11.69 -4.98 -40.54
CA ILE A 47 10.31 -4.83 -40.07
C ILE A 47 9.98 -3.37 -39.75
N LEU A 48 10.86 -2.64 -39.05
CA LEU A 48 10.63 -1.23 -38.73
C LEU A 48 10.57 -0.34 -39.98
N ARG A 49 11.40 -0.63 -40.99
CA ARG A 49 11.37 0.07 -42.28
C ARG A 49 10.01 -0.14 -42.97
N ASP A 50 9.56 -1.38 -43.06
CA ASP A 50 8.31 -1.73 -43.74
C ASP A 50 7.09 -1.17 -42.99
N LEU A 51 7.11 -1.18 -41.66
CA LEU A 51 6.07 -0.56 -40.82
C LEU A 51 5.97 0.94 -41.02
N LYS A 52 7.11 1.63 -41.14
CA LYS A 52 7.16 3.07 -41.41
C LYS A 52 6.61 3.40 -42.79
N ALA A 53 6.92 2.60 -43.80
CA ALA A 53 6.36 2.73 -45.15
C ALA A 53 4.83 2.49 -45.15
N ALA A 54 4.38 1.47 -44.43
CA ALA A 54 2.96 1.12 -44.30
C ALA A 54 2.16 2.25 -43.63
N GLY A 55 2.69 2.86 -42.56
CA GLY A 55 2.04 3.91 -41.79
C GLY A 55 1.92 5.26 -42.53
N ASN A 56 2.94 5.62 -43.33
CA ASN A 56 2.97 6.89 -44.07
C ASN A 56 2.20 6.86 -45.40
N GLY A 57 1.62 5.72 -45.77
CA GLY A 57 0.92 5.56 -47.05
C GLY A 57 1.82 5.68 -48.29
N SER A 58 3.15 5.65 -48.13
CA SER A 58 4.13 5.86 -49.19
C SER A 58 4.93 4.57 -49.47
N GLY A 59 4.93 4.14 -50.74
CA GLY A 59 5.77 3.06 -51.25
C GLY A 59 5.10 1.68 -51.41
N SER A 60 5.90 0.77 -51.96
CA SER A 60 5.62 -0.64 -52.25
C SER A 60 5.34 -1.41 -50.94
N LYS A 61 4.06 -1.61 -50.59
CA LYS A 61 3.62 -2.10 -49.27
C LYS A 61 3.80 -3.61 -49.08
N THR A 62 4.99 -4.04 -48.67
CA THR A 62 5.19 -5.40 -48.15
C THR A 62 4.25 -5.63 -46.94
N LEU A 63 4.27 -4.72 -45.96
CA LEU A 63 3.33 -4.71 -44.84
C LEU A 63 2.19 -3.70 -45.07
N SER A 64 1.01 -4.03 -44.56
CA SER A 64 -0.15 -3.13 -44.49
C SER A 64 -0.40 -2.67 -43.05
N SER A 65 -1.25 -1.66 -42.87
CA SER A 65 -1.64 -1.21 -41.51
C SER A 65 -2.32 -2.31 -40.69
N LYS A 66 -2.95 -3.31 -41.34
CA LYS A 66 -3.56 -4.46 -40.65
C LYS A 66 -2.53 -5.46 -40.12
N ASP A 67 -1.32 -5.46 -40.67
CA ASP A 67 -0.24 -6.36 -40.25
C ASP A 67 0.59 -5.73 -39.11
N ALA A 68 0.32 -4.46 -38.76
CA ALA A 68 1.14 -3.67 -37.86
C ALA A 68 1.25 -4.28 -36.46
N ALA A 69 0.13 -4.74 -35.88
CA ALA A 69 0.13 -5.36 -34.56
C ALA A 69 1.00 -6.61 -34.49
N GLN A 70 0.86 -7.51 -35.49
CA GLN A 70 1.64 -8.75 -35.53
C GLN A 70 3.13 -8.48 -35.81
N ALA A 71 3.44 -7.53 -36.70
CA ALA A 71 4.82 -7.15 -36.98
C ALA A 71 5.50 -6.50 -35.77
N LEU A 72 4.81 -5.64 -35.03
CA LEU A 72 5.33 -5.05 -33.78
C LEU A 72 5.47 -6.09 -32.67
N LEU A 73 4.56 -7.08 -32.60
CA LEU A 73 4.71 -8.23 -31.72
C LEU A 73 5.97 -9.05 -32.07
N ALA A 74 6.28 -9.23 -33.36
CA ALA A 74 7.52 -9.87 -33.79
C ALA A 74 8.75 -9.06 -33.34
N VAL A 75 8.74 -7.73 -33.50
CA VAL A 75 9.82 -6.85 -32.99
C VAL A 75 9.95 -6.96 -31.47
N LYS A 76 8.84 -6.97 -30.72
CA LYS A 76 8.84 -7.15 -29.27
C LYS A 76 9.48 -8.47 -28.87
N THR A 77 9.15 -9.57 -29.59
CA THR A 77 9.72 -10.90 -29.34
C THR A 77 11.22 -10.93 -29.62
N LEU A 78 11.68 -10.35 -30.73
CA LEU A 78 13.10 -10.20 -31.04
C LEU A 78 13.82 -9.37 -29.96
N GLY A 79 13.16 -8.34 -29.45
CA GLY A 79 13.64 -7.47 -28.36
C GLY A 79 13.56 -8.06 -26.96
N LYS A 80 13.18 -9.33 -26.77
CA LYS A 80 13.33 -10.03 -25.48
C LYS A 80 14.78 -10.45 -25.20
N ASN A 81 15.61 -10.53 -26.25
CA ASN A 81 17.03 -10.82 -26.12
C ASN A 81 17.83 -9.50 -26.02
N PRO A 82 18.84 -9.40 -25.12
CA PRO A 82 19.64 -8.19 -24.96
C PRO A 82 20.22 -7.63 -26.27
N SER A 83 20.69 -8.48 -27.19
CA SER A 83 21.21 -8.02 -28.50
C SER A 83 20.16 -7.34 -29.39
N GLY A 84 18.90 -7.81 -29.33
CA GLY A 84 17.80 -7.17 -30.05
C GLY A 84 17.40 -5.85 -29.39
N SER A 85 17.36 -5.82 -28.06
CA SER A 85 17.09 -4.61 -27.29
C SER A 85 18.16 -3.54 -27.49
N GLU A 86 19.43 -3.93 -27.61
CA GLU A 86 20.55 -3.04 -27.88
C GLU A 86 20.35 -2.33 -29.24
N PHE A 87 19.97 -3.07 -30.29
CA PHE A 87 19.62 -2.45 -31.57
C PHE A 87 18.41 -1.50 -31.46
N ILE A 88 17.36 -1.90 -30.74
CA ILE A 88 16.17 -1.07 -30.50
C ILE A 88 16.52 0.21 -29.73
N SER A 89 17.50 0.16 -28.82
CA SER A 89 17.87 1.26 -27.92
C SER A 89 18.53 2.45 -28.60
N SER A 90 18.88 2.35 -29.89
CA SER A 90 19.43 3.50 -30.63
C SER A 90 18.41 4.64 -30.76
N PRO A 91 18.85 5.91 -30.76
CA PRO A 91 17.95 7.07 -30.83
C PRO A 91 16.96 7.00 -32.00
N THR A 92 17.45 6.65 -33.19
CA THR A 92 16.64 6.54 -34.42
C THR A 92 15.52 5.49 -34.29
N ASN A 93 15.82 4.35 -33.68
CA ASN A 93 14.87 3.24 -33.56
C ASN A 93 13.83 3.52 -32.47
N LEU A 94 14.24 4.11 -31.34
CA LEU A 94 13.33 4.59 -30.29
C LEU A 94 12.35 5.64 -30.84
N SER A 95 12.86 6.65 -31.56
CA SER A 95 12.03 7.67 -32.21
C SER A 95 11.10 7.08 -33.26
N THR A 96 11.56 6.06 -34.00
CA THR A 96 10.70 5.35 -34.97
C THR A 96 9.56 4.62 -34.26
N LEU A 97 9.82 3.88 -33.18
CA LEU A 97 8.78 3.18 -32.41
C LEU A 97 7.77 4.16 -31.77
N LEU A 98 8.22 5.31 -31.26
CA LEU A 98 7.33 6.36 -30.76
C LEU A 98 6.45 6.97 -31.88
N SER A 99 7.03 7.15 -33.06
CA SER A 99 6.27 7.61 -34.23
C SER A 99 5.24 6.56 -34.67
N LEU A 100 5.60 5.27 -34.67
CA LEU A 100 4.68 4.19 -35.01
C LEU A 100 3.54 4.06 -33.99
N SER A 101 3.81 4.20 -32.68
CA SER A 101 2.76 4.14 -31.67
C SER A 101 1.73 5.27 -31.84
N SER A 102 2.17 6.45 -32.30
CA SER A 102 1.31 7.59 -32.63
C SER A 102 0.59 7.42 -33.97
N THR A 103 1.25 6.81 -34.95
CA THR A 103 0.69 6.55 -36.29
C THR A 103 -0.46 5.54 -36.21
N TYR A 104 -0.28 4.50 -35.40
CA TYR A 104 -1.28 3.46 -35.17
C TYR A 104 -2.14 3.71 -33.93
N LYS A 105 -2.37 4.97 -33.55
CA LYS A 105 -3.19 5.32 -32.36
C LYS A 105 -4.62 4.74 -32.38
N ASP A 106 -5.16 4.50 -33.58
CA ASP A 106 -6.51 3.95 -33.78
C ASP A 106 -6.53 2.40 -33.75
N ASP A 107 -5.34 1.77 -33.76
CA ASP A 107 -5.13 0.34 -33.54
C ASP A 107 -4.43 0.15 -32.17
N PRO A 108 -5.20 -0.11 -31.09
CA PRO A 108 -4.65 -0.17 -29.74
C PRO A 108 -3.63 -1.31 -29.58
N ASP A 109 -3.77 -2.41 -30.33
CA ASP A 109 -2.85 -3.53 -30.25
C ASP A 109 -1.50 -3.15 -30.85
N ALA A 110 -1.49 -2.57 -32.06
CA ALA A 110 -0.27 -2.07 -32.68
C ALA A 110 0.40 -0.97 -31.84
N SER A 111 -0.36 0.02 -31.38
CA SER A 111 0.18 1.11 -30.56
C SER A 111 0.83 0.58 -29.27
N SER A 112 0.15 -0.35 -28.59
CA SER A 112 0.66 -0.97 -27.35
C SER A 112 1.90 -1.81 -27.61
N GLU A 113 1.96 -2.58 -28.68
CA GLU A 113 3.12 -3.40 -29.02
C GLU A 113 4.36 -2.54 -29.33
N ALA A 114 4.21 -1.40 -30.01
CA ALA A 114 5.29 -0.44 -30.20
C ALA A 114 5.82 0.10 -28.86
N LEU A 115 4.93 0.50 -27.94
CA LEU A 115 5.32 0.98 -26.61
C LEU A 115 5.96 -0.13 -25.76
N ARG A 116 5.50 -1.38 -25.88
CA ARG A 116 6.10 -2.53 -25.20
C ARG A 116 7.50 -2.85 -25.72
N CYS A 117 7.77 -2.64 -27.01
CA CYS A 117 9.13 -2.74 -27.55
C CYS A 117 10.08 -1.75 -26.85
N ILE A 118 9.63 -0.49 -26.69
CA ILE A 118 10.37 0.55 -25.97
C ILE A 118 10.58 0.14 -24.50
N ALA A 119 9.51 -0.24 -23.79
CA ALA A 119 9.59 -0.60 -22.37
C ALA A 119 10.58 -1.77 -22.12
N ASN A 120 10.58 -2.78 -23.00
CA ASN A 120 11.53 -3.91 -22.90
C ASN A 120 12.98 -3.45 -23.15
N ALA A 121 13.20 -2.57 -24.13
CA ALA A 121 14.53 -2.02 -24.39
C ALA A 121 15.06 -1.21 -23.19
N LEU A 122 14.22 -0.36 -22.60
CA LEU A 122 14.59 0.42 -21.40
C LEU A 122 14.81 -0.46 -20.15
N LEU A 123 14.12 -1.58 -20.06
CA LEU A 123 14.30 -2.54 -18.96
C LEU A 123 15.64 -3.26 -19.08
N LEU A 124 15.97 -3.77 -20.26
CA LEU A 124 17.15 -4.62 -20.50
C LEU A 124 18.44 -3.83 -20.72
N ILE A 125 18.36 -2.61 -21.27
CA ILE A 125 19.51 -1.80 -21.64
C ILE A 125 19.47 -0.51 -20.82
N GLU A 126 20.32 -0.45 -19.79
CA GLU A 126 20.38 0.71 -18.88
C GLU A 126 20.71 2.04 -19.58
N PRO A 127 21.72 2.12 -20.49
CA PRO A 127 22.00 3.36 -21.23
C PRO A 127 20.82 3.89 -22.04
N ALA A 128 19.90 3.02 -22.48
CA ALA A 128 18.74 3.39 -23.27
C ALA A 128 17.81 4.35 -22.51
N ARG A 129 17.78 4.29 -21.18
CA ARG A 129 16.95 5.16 -20.32
C ARG A 129 17.36 6.62 -20.45
N SER A 130 18.68 6.88 -20.49
CA SER A 130 19.24 8.21 -20.71
C SER A 130 19.03 8.66 -22.14
N THR A 131 19.31 7.78 -23.12
CA THR A 131 19.08 8.08 -24.55
C THR A 131 17.63 8.46 -24.84
N PHE A 132 16.67 7.77 -24.22
CA PHE A 132 15.24 7.99 -24.45
C PHE A 132 14.75 9.35 -23.95
N VAL A 133 15.33 9.90 -22.88
CA VAL A 133 14.92 11.21 -22.32
C VAL A 133 15.69 12.38 -22.93
N GLN A 134 16.81 12.14 -23.60
CA GLN A 134 17.58 13.17 -24.29
C GLN A 134 16.79 13.80 -25.44
N LYS A 135 17.15 15.05 -25.80
CA LYS A 135 16.47 15.86 -26.82
C LYS A 135 16.37 15.20 -28.19
N GLU A 136 17.25 14.25 -28.51
CA GLU A 136 17.25 13.52 -29.78
C GLU A 136 16.00 12.63 -29.96
N VAL A 137 15.53 12.02 -28.88
CA VAL A 137 14.34 11.17 -28.86
C VAL A 137 13.15 11.90 -28.25
N ASP A 138 13.41 12.69 -27.20
CA ASP A 138 12.40 13.43 -26.44
C ASP A 138 11.24 12.53 -25.96
N GLY A 139 11.59 11.26 -25.69
CA GLY A 139 10.66 10.19 -25.41
C GLY A 139 9.93 10.38 -24.09
N GLY A 140 10.61 10.96 -23.09
CA GLY A 140 9.99 11.30 -21.80
C GLY A 140 8.79 12.24 -21.95
N ARG A 141 8.94 13.33 -22.70
CA ARG A 141 7.87 14.32 -22.92
C ARG A 141 6.74 13.77 -23.79
N ILE A 142 7.08 13.01 -24.83
CA ILE A 142 6.09 12.35 -25.71
C ILE A 142 5.27 11.33 -24.91
N THR A 143 5.94 10.48 -24.13
CA THR A 143 5.29 9.45 -23.28
C THR A 143 4.37 10.09 -22.25
N LEU A 144 4.80 11.19 -21.62
CA LEU A 144 3.96 11.91 -20.68
C LEU A 144 2.73 12.54 -21.34
N THR A 145 2.88 13.08 -22.56
CA THR A 145 1.75 13.58 -23.35
C THR A 145 0.75 12.47 -23.69
N MET A 146 1.25 11.27 -24.01
CA MET A 146 0.39 10.11 -24.24
C MET A 146 -0.31 9.66 -22.96
N LEU A 147 0.40 9.70 -21.82
CA LEU A 147 -0.15 9.37 -20.51
C LEU A 147 -1.29 10.31 -20.17
N GLU A 148 -1.08 11.62 -20.32
CA GLU A 148 -2.12 12.63 -20.06
C GLU A 148 -3.42 12.33 -20.83
N LYS A 149 -3.33 11.95 -22.11
CA LYS A 149 -4.49 11.76 -23.00
C LYS A 149 -5.18 10.40 -22.82
N THR A 150 -4.47 9.35 -22.46
CA THR A 150 -5.06 8.00 -22.40
C THR A 150 -6.01 7.83 -21.21
N SER A 151 -7.05 7.03 -21.38
CA SER A 151 -7.90 6.53 -20.29
C SER A 151 -7.91 4.99 -20.23
N SER A 152 -7.18 4.32 -21.12
CA SER A 152 -7.09 2.87 -21.16
C SER A 152 -6.11 2.37 -20.09
N PRO A 153 -6.51 1.44 -19.19
CA PRO A 153 -5.61 0.86 -18.20
C PRO A 153 -4.34 0.24 -18.80
N ASP A 154 -4.46 -0.42 -19.96
CA ASP A 154 -3.30 -1.07 -20.62
C ASP A 154 -2.26 -0.03 -21.10
N HIS A 155 -2.71 1.08 -21.70
CA HIS A 155 -1.81 2.17 -22.07
C HIS A 155 -1.24 2.87 -20.83
N ILE A 156 -2.06 3.12 -19.79
CA ILE A 156 -1.56 3.72 -18.54
C ILE A 156 -0.44 2.85 -17.97
N PHE A 157 -0.64 1.54 -17.91
CA PHE A 157 0.38 0.59 -17.45
C PHE A 157 1.70 0.71 -18.21
N ILE A 158 1.68 0.66 -19.54
CA ILE A 158 2.91 0.68 -20.35
C ILE A 158 3.61 2.04 -20.25
N LEU A 159 2.85 3.14 -20.32
CA LEU A 159 3.40 4.50 -20.26
C LEU A 159 3.97 4.81 -18.87
N SER A 160 3.28 4.42 -17.80
CA SER A 160 3.78 4.53 -16.43
C SER A 160 5.07 3.72 -16.23
N ARG A 161 5.16 2.52 -16.83
CA ARG A 161 6.39 1.71 -16.81
C ARG A 161 7.56 2.40 -17.50
N ILE A 162 7.34 2.96 -18.70
CA ILE A 162 8.37 3.69 -19.45
C ILE A 162 8.87 4.86 -18.60
N LEU A 163 7.97 5.70 -18.09
CA LEU A 163 8.33 6.85 -17.26
C LEU A 163 9.04 6.44 -15.97
N PHE A 164 8.58 5.37 -15.31
CA PHE A 164 9.24 4.80 -14.13
C PHE A 164 10.68 4.38 -14.45
N LEU A 165 10.91 3.65 -15.55
CA LEU A 165 12.26 3.27 -15.97
C LEU A 165 13.13 4.50 -16.27
N CYS A 166 12.56 5.55 -16.87
CA CYS A 166 13.25 6.81 -17.13
C CYS A 166 13.62 7.58 -15.85
N THR A 167 12.91 7.39 -14.73
CA THR A 167 13.32 8.02 -13.45
C THR A 167 14.65 7.48 -12.93
N ALA A 168 15.11 6.31 -13.40
CA ALA A 168 16.45 5.79 -13.08
C ALA A 168 17.58 6.55 -13.80
N SER A 169 17.28 7.36 -14.83
CA SER A 169 18.28 8.15 -15.57
C SER A 169 18.90 9.29 -14.75
N GLY A 170 18.41 9.55 -13.54
CA GLY A 170 19.02 10.45 -12.57
C GLY A 170 18.28 11.78 -12.35
N PRO A 171 18.88 12.69 -11.55
CA PRO A 171 18.24 13.89 -11.05
C PRO A 171 17.67 14.86 -12.11
N PRO A 172 18.36 15.16 -13.24
CA PRO A 172 17.90 16.17 -14.17
C PRO A 172 16.51 15.87 -14.75
N TYR A 173 16.24 14.60 -15.07
CA TYR A 173 14.96 14.20 -15.66
C TYR A 173 13.81 14.29 -14.66
N ILE A 174 14.00 13.83 -13.41
CA ILE A 174 12.98 13.93 -12.36
C ILE A 174 12.65 15.40 -12.08
N GLN A 175 13.66 16.26 -12.04
CA GLN A 175 13.46 17.69 -11.84
C GLN A 175 12.62 18.30 -12.96
N THR A 176 13.01 18.08 -14.23
CA THR A 176 12.24 18.52 -15.40
C THR A 176 10.79 18.02 -15.35
N LEU A 177 10.59 16.75 -15.01
CA LEU A 177 9.28 16.11 -14.95
C LEU A 177 8.34 16.72 -13.90
N VAL A 178 8.88 17.19 -12.77
CA VAL A 178 8.09 17.80 -11.69
C VAL A 178 7.90 19.32 -11.91
N GLU A 179 8.89 20.00 -12.47
CA GLU A 179 8.89 21.46 -12.57
C GLU A 179 8.20 22.00 -13.81
N GLU A 180 8.28 21.28 -14.93
CA GLU A 180 7.66 21.70 -16.19
C GLU A 180 6.15 21.41 -16.21
N LYS A 181 5.41 22.30 -16.88
CA LYS A 181 3.99 22.10 -17.17
C LYS A 181 3.82 21.49 -18.56
N HIS A 182 3.01 20.44 -18.63
CA HIS A 182 2.67 19.75 -19.88
C HIS A 182 1.21 20.07 -20.23
N HIS A 183 0.99 20.78 -21.34
CA HIS A 183 -0.33 21.33 -21.71
C HIS A 183 -1.02 22.12 -20.58
N GLY A 184 -0.22 22.82 -19.77
CA GLY A 184 -0.69 23.61 -18.62
C GLY A 184 -0.89 22.80 -17.33
N ARG A 185 -0.69 21.47 -17.36
CA ARG A 185 -0.85 20.58 -16.21
C ARG A 185 0.49 20.16 -15.62
N THR A 186 0.52 19.94 -14.31
CA THR A 186 1.68 19.35 -13.63
C THR A 186 1.62 17.82 -13.71
N ILE A 187 2.76 17.14 -13.50
CA ILE A 187 2.77 15.68 -13.37
C ILE A 187 1.86 15.19 -12.23
N ALA A 188 1.76 15.94 -11.12
CA ALA A 188 0.90 15.61 -10.00
C ALA A 188 -0.58 15.60 -10.40
N GLU A 189 -1.03 16.57 -11.21
CA GLU A 189 -2.40 16.61 -11.74
C GLU A 189 -2.66 15.45 -12.71
N ILE A 190 -1.69 15.10 -13.55
CA ILE A 190 -1.80 13.96 -14.47
C ILE A 190 -1.95 12.66 -13.67
N ILE A 191 -1.08 12.42 -12.68
CA ILE A 191 -1.12 11.25 -11.80
C ILE A 191 -2.46 11.19 -11.04
N SER A 192 -2.92 12.33 -10.50
CA SER A 192 -4.20 12.44 -9.79
C SER A 192 -5.36 11.93 -10.64
N VAL A 193 -5.48 12.41 -11.88
CA VAL A 193 -6.52 11.96 -12.81
C VAL A 193 -6.40 10.46 -13.12
N LYS A 194 -5.18 9.93 -13.26
CA LYS A 194 -4.99 8.49 -13.55
C LYS A 194 -5.30 7.60 -12.35
N LEU A 195 -4.95 8.03 -11.13
CA LEU A 195 -5.34 7.31 -9.92
C LEU A 195 -6.86 7.24 -9.77
N ASP A 196 -7.58 8.33 -10.05
CA ASP A 196 -9.04 8.33 -9.99
C ASP A 196 -9.65 7.39 -11.06
N ILE A 197 -9.18 7.44 -12.31
CA ILE A 197 -9.63 6.53 -13.39
C ILE A 197 -9.40 5.07 -13.00
N LEU A 198 -8.20 4.75 -12.50
CA LEU A 198 -7.83 3.38 -12.15
C LEU A 198 -8.55 2.90 -10.90
N THR A 199 -8.82 3.77 -9.93
CA THR A 199 -9.64 3.43 -8.75
C THR A 199 -11.03 3.00 -9.18
N VAL A 200 -11.69 3.80 -10.02
CA VAL A 200 -13.00 3.43 -10.60
C VAL A 200 -12.90 2.14 -11.40
N GLY A 201 -11.85 1.97 -12.19
CA GLY A 201 -11.60 0.74 -12.96
C GLY A 201 -11.45 -0.51 -12.07
N ILE A 202 -10.74 -0.42 -10.95
CA ILE A 202 -10.57 -1.53 -10.00
C ILE A 202 -11.91 -1.90 -9.36
N LEU A 203 -12.68 -0.90 -8.92
CA LEU A 203 -14.00 -1.13 -8.32
C LEU A 203 -15.00 -1.72 -9.33
N ALA A 204 -14.86 -1.39 -10.62
CA ALA A 204 -15.64 -1.97 -11.70
C ALA A 204 -15.14 -3.35 -12.18
N GLY A 205 -14.02 -3.86 -11.67
CA GLY A 205 -13.43 -5.13 -12.10
C GLY A 205 -12.75 -5.07 -13.48
N THR A 206 -12.32 -3.90 -13.93
CA THR A 206 -11.65 -3.71 -15.22
C THR A 206 -10.29 -4.43 -15.25
N LYS A 207 -10.06 -5.24 -16.28
CA LYS A 207 -8.78 -5.92 -16.52
C LYS A 207 -7.63 -4.92 -16.60
N MET A 208 -6.45 -5.30 -16.10
CA MET A 208 -5.22 -4.47 -16.07
C MET A 208 -5.28 -3.24 -15.14
N ALA A 209 -6.41 -2.90 -14.53
CA ALA A 209 -6.51 -1.68 -13.72
C ALA A 209 -5.63 -1.72 -12.46
N LYS A 210 -5.50 -2.90 -11.83
CA LYS A 210 -4.64 -3.09 -10.65
C LYS A 210 -3.16 -2.97 -11.03
N GLU A 211 -2.76 -3.61 -12.12
CA GLU A 211 -1.40 -3.63 -12.65
C GLU A 211 -0.98 -2.23 -13.10
N ALA A 212 -1.85 -1.52 -13.81
CA ALA A 212 -1.64 -0.14 -14.23
C ALA A 212 -1.47 0.81 -13.02
N MET A 213 -2.29 0.63 -11.98
CA MET A 213 -2.18 1.44 -10.77
C MET A 213 -0.86 1.16 -10.04
N SER A 214 -0.44 -0.10 -9.95
CA SER A 214 0.85 -0.45 -9.36
C SER A 214 2.01 0.22 -10.08
N ASP A 215 2.08 0.17 -11.41
CA ASP A 215 3.17 0.80 -12.16
C ASP A 215 3.11 2.35 -12.11
N LEU A 216 1.90 2.93 -12.08
CA LEU A 216 1.73 4.38 -11.85
C LEU A 216 2.20 4.80 -10.45
N LEU A 217 1.91 4.00 -9.42
CA LEU A 217 2.34 4.27 -8.05
C LEU A 217 3.85 4.06 -7.86
N LYS A 218 4.50 3.17 -8.62
CA LYS A 218 5.98 3.08 -8.64
C LYS A 218 6.60 4.36 -9.20
N LEU A 219 6.07 4.89 -10.30
CA LEU A 219 6.47 6.20 -10.82
C LEU A 219 6.25 7.28 -9.75
N THR A 220 5.06 7.32 -9.15
CA THR A 220 4.69 8.30 -8.11
C THR A 220 5.65 8.24 -6.93
N PHE A 221 5.95 7.05 -6.43
CA PHE A 221 6.88 6.81 -5.33
C PHE A 221 8.29 7.32 -5.67
N ASN A 222 8.80 7.06 -6.87
CA ASN A 222 10.11 7.57 -7.28
C ASN A 222 10.15 9.11 -7.29
N LEU A 223 9.08 9.77 -7.74
CA LEU A 223 9.00 11.24 -7.66
C LEU A 223 9.01 11.71 -6.20
N LEU A 224 8.20 11.10 -5.35
CA LEU A 224 8.10 11.43 -3.93
C LEU A 224 9.41 11.19 -3.16
N LEU A 225 10.13 10.13 -3.49
CA LEU A 225 11.37 9.74 -2.81
C LEU A 225 12.57 10.58 -3.25
N HIS A 226 12.68 10.86 -4.54
CA HIS A 226 13.90 11.43 -5.11
C HIS A 226 13.84 12.95 -5.26
N TYR A 227 12.72 13.52 -5.70
CA TYR A 227 12.64 14.95 -5.99
C TYR A 227 12.97 15.85 -4.77
N PRO A 228 12.44 15.60 -3.55
CA PRO A 228 12.78 16.43 -2.39
C PRO A 228 14.27 16.38 -1.99
N LYS A 229 14.99 15.33 -2.39
CA LYS A 229 16.43 15.22 -2.12
C LYS A 229 17.26 16.03 -3.12
N MET A 230 16.70 16.30 -4.30
CA MET A 230 17.40 16.91 -5.44
C MET A 230 17.33 18.44 -5.45
N VAL A 231 16.24 19.02 -4.95
CA VAL A 231 16.03 20.48 -4.93
C VAL A 231 16.21 21.05 -3.52
N GLU A 232 16.45 22.36 -3.43
CA GLU A 232 16.33 23.07 -2.15
C GLU A 232 14.92 22.84 -1.59
N SER A 233 14.86 22.18 -0.45
CA SER A 233 13.63 21.70 0.17
C SER A 233 13.69 22.01 1.65
N GLU A 234 12.53 22.26 2.25
CA GLU A 234 12.44 22.64 3.66
C GLU A 234 12.63 21.41 4.56
N PRO A 235 13.46 21.50 5.61
CA PRO A 235 13.59 20.44 6.60
C PRO A 235 12.26 20.26 7.34
N GLN A 236 11.83 19.02 7.52
CA GLN A 236 10.56 18.64 8.14
C GLN A 236 10.70 18.28 9.62
N THR A 237 11.92 18.00 10.08
CA THR A 237 12.24 17.73 11.48
C THR A 237 13.42 18.60 11.93
N PRO A 238 13.53 18.93 13.22
CA PRO A 238 14.69 19.65 13.76
C PRO A 238 16.01 18.89 13.51
N GLU A 239 15.96 17.56 13.57
CA GLU A 239 17.12 16.66 13.41
C GLU A 239 17.68 16.65 11.98
N ALA A 240 16.86 16.95 10.97
CA ALA A 240 17.26 16.98 9.56
C ALA A 240 18.32 18.06 9.23
N THR A 241 18.55 19.01 10.15
CA THR A 241 19.58 20.06 10.00
C THR A 241 20.96 19.66 10.52
N THR A 242 21.09 18.51 11.19
CA THR A 242 22.38 18.01 11.68
C THR A 242 23.21 17.41 10.53
N GLU A 243 24.51 17.71 10.52
CA GLU A 243 25.50 17.53 9.44
C GLU A 243 25.75 16.08 8.97
N ASN A 244 24.72 15.34 8.58
CA ASN A 244 24.86 14.08 7.85
C ASN A 244 24.58 14.32 6.36
N ASP A 245 25.56 14.02 5.51
CA ASP A 245 25.52 14.16 4.05
C ASP A 245 24.41 13.31 3.36
N HIS A 246 23.68 12.49 4.14
CA HIS A 246 22.63 11.60 3.68
C HIS A 246 21.23 12.13 4.01
N LYS A 247 20.58 12.76 3.03
CA LYS A 247 19.15 13.14 3.12
C LYS A 247 18.27 11.89 3.31
N VAL A 248 17.68 11.73 4.50
CA VAL A 248 16.76 10.62 4.81
C VAL A 248 15.39 10.90 4.16
N MET A 249 14.64 9.83 3.91
CA MET A 249 13.28 9.92 3.37
C MET A 249 12.35 10.61 4.36
N GLY A 250 11.64 11.65 3.91
CA GLY A 250 10.69 12.41 4.73
C GLY A 250 11.29 13.61 5.47
N ASP A 251 12.62 13.74 5.53
CA ASP A 251 13.32 14.87 6.16
C ASP A 251 13.18 16.17 5.37
N PHE A 252 12.99 16.07 4.07
CA PHE A 252 12.91 17.20 3.16
C PHE A 252 11.62 17.10 2.34
N TRP A 253 10.98 18.24 2.09
CA TRP A 253 9.75 18.28 1.30
C TRP A 253 9.68 19.49 0.38
N SER A 254 9.01 19.30 -0.76
CA SER A 254 8.73 20.36 -1.72
C SER A 254 7.21 20.49 -1.94
N PRO A 255 6.63 21.70 -1.81
CA PRO A 255 5.21 21.95 -2.05
C PRO A 255 4.71 21.58 -3.46
N ARG A 256 5.63 21.43 -4.43
CA ARG A 256 5.29 20.99 -5.80
C ARG A 256 4.68 19.59 -5.85
N LEU A 257 4.89 18.78 -4.81
CA LEU A 257 4.34 17.44 -4.68
C LEU A 257 3.05 17.39 -3.86
N ASP A 258 2.58 18.50 -3.28
CA ASP A 258 1.38 18.54 -2.43
C ASP A 258 0.14 18.00 -3.14
N GLY A 259 0.05 18.24 -4.46
CA GLY A 259 -1.04 17.74 -5.31
C GLY A 259 -1.17 16.22 -5.40
N LEU A 260 -0.17 15.46 -4.95
CA LEU A 260 -0.20 13.99 -4.91
C LEU A 260 -0.89 13.45 -3.66
N LEU A 261 -0.94 14.20 -2.54
CA LEU A 261 -1.54 13.71 -1.31
C LEU A 261 -3.06 13.44 -1.43
N PRO A 262 -3.89 14.37 -1.94
CA PRO A 262 -5.33 14.13 -2.06
C PRO A 262 -5.73 12.86 -2.85
N PRO A 263 -5.21 12.59 -4.06
CA PRO A 263 -5.56 11.37 -4.80
C PRO A 263 -5.04 10.10 -4.13
N LEU A 264 -3.89 10.14 -3.45
CA LEU A 264 -3.39 8.99 -2.69
C LEU A 264 -4.30 8.66 -1.51
N LEU A 265 -4.77 9.66 -0.76
CA LEU A 265 -5.72 9.46 0.35
C LEU A 265 -7.08 8.93 -0.13
N ARG A 266 -7.60 9.44 -1.26
CA ARG A 266 -8.81 8.90 -1.89
C ARG A 266 -8.62 7.45 -2.31
N THR A 267 -7.50 7.13 -2.95
CA THR A 267 -7.19 5.77 -3.40
C THR A 267 -7.06 4.83 -2.20
N PHE A 268 -6.34 5.22 -1.15
CA PHE A 268 -6.14 4.45 0.08
C PHE A 268 -7.47 4.09 0.76
N THR A 269 -8.40 5.04 0.82
CA THR A 269 -9.72 4.82 1.43
C THR A 269 -10.70 4.08 0.54
N SER A 270 -10.59 4.21 -0.78
CA SER A 270 -11.53 3.61 -1.74
C SER A 270 -11.20 2.17 -2.11
N LEU A 271 -9.91 1.78 -2.16
CA LEU A 271 -9.53 0.43 -2.53
C LEU A 271 -10.02 -0.58 -1.48
N PRO A 272 -10.60 -1.72 -1.86
CA PRO A 272 -10.95 -2.77 -0.90
C PRO A 272 -9.69 -3.57 -0.46
N PRO A 273 -9.71 -4.19 0.73
CA PRO A 273 -8.75 -5.24 1.07
C PRO A 273 -8.79 -6.38 0.04
N THR A 274 -7.67 -7.07 -0.15
CA THR A 274 -7.54 -8.15 -1.12
C THR A 274 -7.62 -9.53 -0.46
N PHE A 275 -7.77 -10.58 -1.27
CA PHE A 275 -7.81 -11.98 -0.84
C PHE A 275 -6.88 -12.81 -1.75
N PRO A 276 -6.12 -13.79 -1.23
CA PRO A 276 -6.06 -14.25 0.18
C PRO A 276 -5.31 -13.30 1.12
N SER A 277 -4.30 -12.57 0.63
CA SER A 277 -3.58 -11.59 1.44
C SER A 277 -4.40 -10.29 1.57
N PRO A 278 -4.69 -9.79 2.79
CA PRO A 278 -5.47 -8.56 3.02
C PRO A 278 -4.84 -7.30 2.42
N ILE A 279 -3.51 -7.28 2.32
CA ILE A 279 -2.74 -6.13 1.84
C ILE A 279 -1.83 -6.62 0.71
N SER A 280 -2.23 -6.31 -0.52
CA SER A 280 -1.44 -6.58 -1.72
C SER A 280 -1.36 -5.34 -2.61
N ALA A 281 -0.50 -5.38 -3.64
CA ALA A 281 -0.52 -4.35 -4.67
C ALA A 281 -1.93 -4.25 -5.31
N PRO A 282 -2.44 -3.04 -5.63
CA PRO A 282 -1.74 -1.75 -5.56
C PRO A 282 -1.75 -1.06 -4.18
N LEU A 283 -2.51 -1.55 -3.19
CA LEU A 283 -2.66 -0.92 -1.87
C LEU A 283 -1.32 -0.77 -1.15
N THR A 284 -0.43 -1.76 -1.24
CA THR A 284 0.94 -1.65 -0.71
C THR A 284 1.66 -0.43 -1.26
N HIS A 285 1.62 -0.18 -2.57
CA HIS A 285 2.27 0.97 -3.19
C HIS A 285 1.65 2.31 -2.79
N VAL A 286 0.34 2.35 -2.51
CA VAL A 286 -0.32 3.54 -1.96
C VAL A 286 0.24 3.86 -0.57
N ILE A 287 0.34 2.85 0.30
CA ILE A 287 0.92 3.00 1.65
C ILE A 287 2.37 3.49 1.56
N HIS A 288 3.19 2.89 0.69
CA HIS A 288 4.57 3.32 0.46
C HIS A 288 4.67 4.77 -0.02
N SER A 289 3.74 5.23 -0.86
CA SER A 289 3.67 6.63 -1.30
C SER A 289 3.16 7.56 -0.20
N LEU A 290 2.30 7.11 0.71
CA LEU A 290 1.81 7.94 1.82
C LEU A 290 2.88 8.17 2.88
N ILE A 291 3.71 7.16 3.18
CA ILE A 291 4.78 7.30 4.17
C ILE A 291 5.93 8.23 3.73
N THR A 292 6.03 8.58 2.45
CA THR A 292 7.00 9.59 1.96
C THR A 292 6.53 11.02 2.19
N ILE A 293 5.22 11.25 2.33
CA ILE A 293 4.64 12.59 2.43
C ILE A 293 4.64 13.02 3.91
N PRO A 294 5.19 14.20 4.28
CA PRO A 294 5.16 14.69 5.65
C PRO A 294 3.75 15.13 6.06
N ILE A 295 3.54 15.17 7.37
CA ILE A 295 2.34 15.76 7.98
C ILE A 295 2.72 17.16 8.48
N SER A 296 3.12 18.02 7.54
CA SER A 296 3.52 19.41 7.81
C SER A 296 2.30 20.29 8.13
N PRO A 297 2.48 21.49 8.70
CA PRO A 297 1.37 22.42 8.96
C PRO A 297 0.54 22.74 7.70
N SER A 298 1.16 22.80 6.51
CA SER A 298 0.48 23.05 5.24
C SER A 298 -0.36 21.85 4.75
N LEU A 299 0.11 20.62 4.96
CA LEU A 299 -0.55 19.40 4.51
C LEU A 299 -1.51 18.81 5.56
N ARG A 300 -1.39 19.22 6.83
CA ARG A 300 -2.23 18.76 7.93
C ARG A 300 -3.75 18.83 7.64
N PRO A 301 -4.31 19.91 7.05
CA PRO A 301 -5.73 19.95 6.72
C PRO A 301 -6.15 18.92 5.66
N VAL A 302 -5.22 18.49 4.80
CA VAL A 302 -5.49 17.47 3.77
C VAL A 302 -5.44 16.07 4.39
N TRP A 303 -4.50 15.81 5.31
CA TRP A 303 -4.37 14.54 6.01
C TRP A 303 -5.56 14.20 6.91
N PHE A 304 -6.03 15.18 7.70
CA PHE A 304 -7.07 14.96 8.71
C PHE A 304 -8.44 15.53 8.32
N GLY A 305 -8.52 16.25 7.20
CA GLY A 305 -9.67 17.07 6.84
C GLY A 305 -9.67 18.41 7.58
N THR A 306 -10.45 19.36 7.07
CA THR A 306 -10.74 20.61 7.78
C THR A 306 -11.69 20.31 8.94
N SER A 307 -11.13 20.07 10.12
CA SER A 307 -11.88 20.15 11.37
C SER A 307 -12.44 21.57 11.50
N ASN A 308 -13.73 21.76 11.24
CA ASN A 308 -14.48 22.95 11.69
C ASN A 308 -14.61 22.91 13.22
N SER A 309 -13.48 22.96 13.92
CA SER A 309 -13.41 23.13 15.36
C SER A 309 -13.49 24.63 15.67
N ASN A 310 -14.65 25.23 15.41
CA ASN A 310 -15.03 26.57 15.90
C ASN A 310 -16.54 26.83 15.74
N ARG A 311 -17.40 25.87 16.07
CA ARG A 311 -18.78 26.19 16.48
C ARG A 311 -18.88 26.06 18.00
N PRO A 312 -19.37 27.08 18.72
CA PRO A 312 -19.70 26.93 20.13
C PRO A 312 -20.78 25.85 20.27
N PRO A 313 -20.86 25.14 21.41
CA PRO A 313 -21.88 24.13 21.62
C PRO A 313 -23.25 24.82 21.68
N GLU A 314 -24.09 24.62 20.65
CA GLU A 314 -25.51 24.94 20.76
C GLU A 314 -26.13 23.95 21.76
N GLN A 315 -26.50 24.49 22.93
CA GLN A 315 -27.35 23.81 23.89
C GLN A 315 -28.67 23.43 23.22
N SER A 316 -28.86 22.15 22.97
CA SER A 316 -30.13 21.60 22.49
C SER A 316 -31.11 21.56 23.66
N ILE A 317 -31.93 22.60 23.78
CA ILE A 317 -33.13 22.57 24.62
C ILE A 317 -34.15 21.66 23.93
N SER A 318 -34.29 20.47 24.49
CA SER A 318 -35.35 19.52 24.15
C SER A 318 -36.72 20.11 24.48
N THR A 319 -37.56 20.32 23.48
CA THR A 319 -39.01 20.48 23.69
C THR A 319 -39.76 19.49 22.80
N SER A 320 -40.18 18.38 23.41
CA SER A 320 -41.19 17.48 22.85
C SER A 320 -42.58 18.10 23.03
N PRO A 321 -43.49 18.06 22.04
CA PRO A 321 -44.90 18.22 22.30
C PRO A 321 -45.58 16.86 22.45
N LYS A 322 -46.22 16.66 23.61
CA LYS A 322 -47.15 15.57 23.90
C LYS A 322 -48.41 15.69 23.03
N GLN A 323 -48.93 14.53 22.64
CA GLN A 323 -50.26 14.34 22.06
C GLN A 323 -51.37 14.82 23.01
N VAL A 324 -52.42 15.43 22.43
CA VAL A 324 -53.79 15.36 22.96
C VAL A 324 -54.76 15.21 21.78
N SER A 325 -55.62 14.20 21.88
CA SER A 325 -56.62 13.72 20.93
C SER A 325 -57.87 14.62 20.89
N ALA A 326 -58.51 14.75 19.73
CA ALA A 326 -59.98 14.75 19.60
C ALA A 326 -60.43 14.60 18.13
N SER A 327 -61.53 13.86 18.00
CA SER A 327 -62.25 13.34 16.82
C SER A 327 -62.96 14.39 15.94
N ASN A 328 -63.06 14.12 14.63
CA ASN A 328 -64.34 13.92 13.89
C ASN A 328 -64.14 13.80 12.36
N THR A 329 -64.70 12.72 11.81
CA THR A 329 -65.07 12.41 10.39
C THR A 329 -66.10 13.40 9.79
N PRO A 330 -66.59 13.30 8.51
CA PRO A 330 -66.12 12.61 7.28
C PRO A 330 -66.32 13.43 5.96
N GLN A 331 -66.16 12.75 4.80
CA GLN A 331 -66.70 13.01 3.44
C GLN A 331 -65.77 13.69 2.41
N ARG A 332 -65.42 13.10 1.25
CA ARG A 332 -66.13 12.56 0.05
C ARG A 332 -66.30 13.62 -1.06
N SER A 333 -65.52 13.48 -2.14
CA SER A 333 -65.82 13.90 -3.54
C SER A 333 -64.63 13.45 -4.43
N ALA A 334 -64.66 12.38 -5.23
CA ALA A 334 -65.47 12.05 -6.41
C ALA A 334 -65.17 12.91 -7.67
N SER A 335 -64.42 12.32 -8.61
CA SER A 335 -64.58 12.44 -10.08
C SER A 335 -63.63 11.42 -10.73
N SER A 336 -64.06 10.22 -11.13
CA SER A 336 -64.82 9.82 -12.33
C SER A 336 -64.14 10.13 -13.67
N SER A 337 -63.53 9.11 -14.27
CA SER A 337 -63.71 8.82 -15.70
C SER A 337 -63.33 7.37 -16.00
N ARG A 338 -64.31 6.68 -16.59
CA ARG A 338 -64.39 5.26 -16.93
C ARG A 338 -63.59 4.92 -18.20
N SER A 339 -63.20 3.66 -18.36
CA SER A 339 -63.30 2.91 -19.63
C SER A 339 -63.30 1.41 -19.34
N ASP A 340 -64.12 0.68 -20.09
CA ASP A 340 -64.72 -0.63 -19.84
C ASP A 340 -63.82 -1.88 -20.00
N SER A 341 -64.29 -2.98 -19.37
CA SER A 341 -63.81 -4.39 -19.45
C SER A 341 -64.41 -5.13 -20.69
N PRO A 342 -64.12 -6.44 -21.00
CA PRO A 342 -64.65 -7.58 -20.20
C PRO A 342 -63.93 -8.98 -20.25
N THR A 343 -64.07 -9.75 -19.15
CA THR A 343 -64.29 -11.24 -18.94
C THR A 343 -63.58 -12.34 -19.77
N ARG A 344 -62.76 -13.28 -19.20
CA ARG A 344 -63.00 -14.63 -18.52
C ARG A 344 -63.20 -15.82 -19.54
N PRO A 345 -62.66 -17.08 -19.43
CA PRO A 345 -62.65 -18.02 -18.26
C PRO A 345 -61.44 -19.00 -18.03
N SER A 346 -61.45 -19.67 -16.87
CA SER A 346 -60.58 -20.81 -16.39
C SER A 346 -61.04 -22.19 -16.97
N PRO A 347 -60.46 -23.41 -16.68
CA PRO A 347 -59.42 -23.91 -15.73
C PRO A 347 -58.50 -25.05 -16.34
N PRO A 348 -57.93 -26.10 -15.66
CA PRO A 348 -57.36 -26.31 -14.30
C PRO A 348 -55.90 -26.87 -14.24
N GLN A 349 -55.32 -26.83 -13.03
CA GLN A 349 -54.35 -27.76 -12.38
C GLN A 349 -52.83 -27.87 -12.74
N VAL A 350 -52.05 -28.00 -11.65
CA VAL A 350 -50.73 -28.65 -11.41
C VAL A 350 -49.45 -27.78 -11.27
N SER A 351 -48.87 -27.85 -10.06
CA SER A 351 -47.46 -27.65 -9.61
C SER A 351 -46.67 -26.35 -9.89
N SER A 352 -46.18 -25.75 -8.79
CA SER A 352 -44.99 -24.87 -8.67
C SER A 352 -43.77 -25.40 -9.45
N PRO A 353 -42.78 -24.58 -9.92
CA PRO A 353 -42.02 -23.61 -9.08
C PRO A 353 -41.36 -22.37 -9.78
N ILE A 354 -40.76 -21.49 -8.96
CA ILE A 354 -39.67 -20.49 -9.25
C ILE A 354 -40.00 -19.23 -10.09
N SER A 355 -39.78 -18.06 -9.48
CA SER A 355 -39.74 -16.72 -10.10
C SER A 355 -38.46 -16.48 -10.93
N PRO A 356 -38.52 -15.83 -12.11
CA PRO A 356 -37.33 -15.60 -12.94
C PRO A 356 -36.59 -14.31 -12.55
N LYS A 357 -35.26 -14.37 -12.67
CA LYS A 357 -34.30 -13.24 -12.57
C LYS A 357 -34.47 -12.27 -13.76
N PRO A 358 -34.19 -10.96 -13.61
CA PRO A 358 -34.32 -9.99 -14.69
C PRO A 358 -33.27 -10.22 -15.79
N SER A 359 -33.68 -10.01 -17.05
CA SER A 359 -32.88 -10.34 -18.23
C SER A 359 -31.73 -9.35 -18.47
N THR A 360 -30.65 -9.87 -19.05
CA THR A 360 -29.42 -9.15 -19.45
C THR A 360 -29.66 -7.98 -20.42
N LEU A 361 -30.81 -7.94 -21.10
CA LEU A 361 -31.17 -6.86 -22.03
C LEU A 361 -31.59 -5.57 -21.33
N ASP A 362 -32.23 -5.65 -20.16
CA ASP A 362 -32.63 -4.46 -19.39
C ASP A 362 -31.43 -3.74 -18.77
N ARG A 363 -30.37 -4.48 -18.46
CA ARG A 363 -29.08 -3.93 -18.00
C ARG A 363 -28.26 -3.32 -19.14
N ALA A 364 -28.45 -3.80 -20.38
CA ALA A 364 -27.79 -3.23 -21.55
C ALA A 364 -28.44 -1.91 -21.98
N LEU A 365 -29.76 -1.78 -21.86
CA LEU A 365 -30.49 -0.56 -22.24
C LEU A 365 -30.25 0.61 -21.25
N SER A 366 -30.05 0.34 -19.96
CA SER A 366 -29.71 1.39 -18.98
C SER A 366 -28.30 1.97 -19.18
N VAL A 367 -27.35 1.15 -19.68
CA VAL A 367 -25.99 1.59 -20.01
C VAL A 367 -25.96 2.42 -21.31
N ILE A 368 -26.84 2.14 -22.27
CA ILE A 368 -26.93 2.89 -23.52
C ILE A 368 -27.60 4.26 -23.33
N ALA A 369 -28.54 4.39 -22.39
CA ALA A 369 -29.17 5.67 -22.06
C ALA A 369 -28.22 6.65 -21.32
N ALA A 370 -27.19 6.15 -20.63
CA ALA A 370 -26.16 6.96 -19.98
C ALA A 370 -25.11 7.54 -20.96
N GLY A 371 -25.00 6.98 -22.18
CA GLY A 371 -23.95 7.31 -23.15
C GLY A 371 -24.26 8.43 -24.14
N ARG A 372 -25.38 9.15 -24.02
CA ARG A 372 -25.83 10.15 -25.03
C ARG A 372 -26.07 11.57 -24.52
N ARG A 373 -25.23 12.09 -23.62
CA ARG A 373 -25.12 13.54 -23.42
C ARG A 373 -23.71 14.03 -23.70
N SER A 374 -23.53 14.61 -24.88
CA SER A 374 -22.33 15.28 -25.36
C SER A 374 -21.90 16.46 -24.48
N LEU A 375 -20.60 16.47 -24.17
CA LEU A 375 -19.64 17.57 -24.41
C LEU A 375 -20.22 19.01 -24.40
N SER A 376 -20.22 19.65 -23.23
CA SER A 376 -19.68 21.01 -23.04
C SER A 376 -19.94 21.47 -21.59
N ARG A 377 -18.92 22.14 -21.02
CA ARG A 377 -18.83 22.74 -19.68
C ARG A 377 -18.53 21.77 -18.53
N SER A 378 -17.27 21.80 -18.12
CA SER A 378 -16.76 21.29 -16.86
C SER A 378 -17.57 21.84 -15.67
N PRO A 379 -18.17 21.00 -14.82
CA PRO A 379 -18.55 21.42 -13.49
C PRO A 379 -17.34 21.22 -12.57
N SER A 380 -16.84 22.30 -12.01
CA SER A 380 -15.90 22.30 -10.90
C SER A 380 -16.49 21.48 -9.76
N LEU A 381 -15.98 20.27 -9.54
CA LEU A 381 -16.33 19.44 -8.39
C LEU A 381 -15.64 20.01 -7.14
N ASN A 382 -16.24 21.06 -6.58
CA ASN A 382 -16.16 21.32 -5.14
C ASN A 382 -17.09 20.31 -4.45
N THR A 383 -16.67 19.05 -4.38
CA THR A 383 -17.27 18.09 -3.44
C THR A 383 -16.62 18.31 -2.09
N ALA A 384 -17.41 18.83 -1.14
CA ALA A 384 -17.10 18.77 0.28
C ALA A 384 -16.74 17.33 0.64
N THR A 385 -15.46 17.08 0.86
CA THR A 385 -14.92 15.78 1.27
C THR A 385 -15.45 15.47 2.65
N ALA A 386 -16.20 14.38 2.80
CA ALA A 386 -16.35 13.74 4.11
C ALA A 386 -14.96 13.55 4.73
N PRO A 387 -14.78 13.71 6.05
CA PRO A 387 -13.46 13.59 6.66
C PRO A 387 -12.91 12.20 6.35
N THR A 388 -11.90 12.15 5.51
CA THR A 388 -11.18 10.92 5.17
C THR A 388 -10.58 10.40 6.47
N ASN A 389 -11.18 9.37 7.08
CA ASN A 389 -10.67 8.82 8.33
C ASN A 389 -9.52 7.85 8.01
N VAL A 390 -8.40 8.42 7.54
CA VAL A 390 -7.18 7.70 7.14
C VAL A 390 -6.68 6.82 8.28
N LEU A 391 -6.75 7.33 9.50
CA LEU A 391 -6.36 6.60 10.70
C LEU A 391 -7.23 5.37 10.92
N GLN A 392 -8.56 5.53 10.94
CA GLN A 392 -9.47 4.40 11.12
C GLN A 392 -9.20 3.33 10.07
N ARG A 393 -9.06 3.74 8.80
CA ARG A 393 -8.79 2.81 7.70
C ARG A 393 -7.46 2.07 7.88
N ALA A 394 -6.43 2.75 8.36
CA ALA A 394 -5.13 2.13 8.62
C ALA A 394 -5.20 1.12 9.79
N CYS A 395 -5.91 1.46 10.88
CA CYS A 395 -6.18 0.56 12.00
C CYS A 395 -6.97 -0.67 11.56
N ASP A 396 -8.06 -0.50 10.80
CA ASP A 396 -8.88 -1.59 10.29
C ASP A 396 -8.05 -2.55 9.41
N LEU A 397 -7.23 -2.01 8.52
CA LEU A 397 -6.33 -2.82 7.68
C LEU A 397 -5.31 -3.59 8.51
N LEU A 398 -4.75 -2.96 9.55
CA LEU A 398 -3.79 -3.60 10.43
C LEU A 398 -4.46 -4.73 11.23
N GLU A 399 -5.68 -4.50 11.72
CA GLU A 399 -6.47 -5.50 12.45
C GLU A 399 -6.80 -6.71 11.58
N VAL A 400 -7.27 -6.48 10.35
CA VAL A 400 -7.57 -7.55 9.39
C VAL A 400 -6.30 -8.32 9.05
N ALA A 401 -5.19 -7.62 8.77
CA ALA A 401 -3.91 -8.25 8.47
C ALA A 401 -3.39 -9.09 9.65
N PHE A 402 -3.42 -8.55 10.87
CA PHE A 402 -2.96 -9.26 12.06
C PHE A 402 -3.86 -10.44 12.40
N SER A 403 -5.18 -10.34 12.19
CA SER A 403 -6.10 -11.47 12.38
C SER A 403 -5.84 -12.60 11.37
N HIS A 404 -5.45 -12.25 10.14
CA HIS A 404 -5.11 -13.21 9.08
C HIS A 404 -3.76 -13.91 9.31
N TYR A 405 -2.72 -13.14 9.63
CA TYR A 405 -1.37 -13.69 9.82
C TYR A 405 -1.16 -14.30 11.21
N PHE A 406 -1.77 -13.73 12.26
CA PHE A 406 -1.64 -14.16 13.65
C PHE A 406 -3.02 -14.52 14.26
N PRO A 407 -3.69 -15.58 13.75
CA PRO A 407 -5.01 -15.96 14.23
C PRO A 407 -4.97 -16.41 15.70
N GLY A 408 -5.92 -15.91 16.50
CA GLY A 408 -6.02 -16.25 17.92
C GLY A 408 -4.77 -15.85 18.72
N VAL A 409 -4.16 -16.83 19.38
CA VAL A 409 -2.95 -16.69 20.22
C VAL A 409 -1.70 -17.29 19.56
N LEU A 410 -1.73 -17.47 18.24
CA LEU A 410 -0.61 -18.03 17.49
C LEU A 410 0.67 -17.19 17.71
N ASP A 411 1.78 -17.87 17.95
CA ASP A 411 3.11 -17.27 18.02
C ASP A 411 3.49 -16.70 16.65
N PRO A 412 3.85 -15.40 16.54
CA PRO A 412 4.33 -14.80 15.29
C PRO A 412 5.49 -15.55 14.63
N ASP A 413 6.33 -16.24 15.40
CA ASP A 413 7.48 -16.99 14.89
C ASP A 413 7.12 -18.44 14.48
N HIS A 414 5.86 -18.84 14.64
CA HIS A 414 5.40 -20.18 14.29
C HIS A 414 5.58 -20.48 12.80
N LYS A 415 5.89 -21.74 12.48
CA LYS A 415 6.14 -22.17 11.09
C LYS A 415 4.97 -21.87 10.15
N GLU A 416 3.73 -21.99 10.65
CA GLU A 416 2.52 -21.71 9.85
C GLU A 416 2.43 -20.27 9.36
N VAL A 417 2.87 -19.29 10.14
CA VAL A 417 2.89 -17.87 9.74
C VAL A 417 3.81 -17.68 8.54
N ARG A 418 5.01 -18.26 8.63
CA ARG A 418 6.02 -18.20 7.57
C ARG A 418 5.59 -18.94 6.31
N ASP A 419 4.97 -20.11 6.46
CA ASP A 419 4.45 -20.89 5.34
C ASP A 419 3.31 -20.14 4.63
N ARG A 420 2.39 -19.51 5.37
CA ARG A 420 1.31 -18.68 4.82
C ARG A 420 1.85 -17.48 4.03
N CYS A 421 2.80 -16.73 4.62
CA CYS A 421 3.44 -15.60 3.94
C CYS A 421 4.10 -16.03 2.62
N LYS A 422 4.84 -17.15 2.61
CA LYS A 422 5.50 -17.66 1.40
C LYS A 422 4.53 -18.11 0.32
N GLN A 423 3.37 -18.66 0.70
CA GLN A 423 2.34 -19.08 -0.25
C GLN A 423 1.64 -17.88 -0.90
N GLU A 424 1.35 -16.83 -0.13
CA GLU A 424 0.60 -15.67 -0.61
C GLU A 424 1.47 -14.62 -1.29
N ALA A 425 2.73 -14.48 -0.86
CA ALA A 425 3.68 -13.51 -1.37
C ALA A 425 5.10 -14.12 -1.42
N PRO A 426 5.45 -14.89 -2.47
CA PRO A 426 6.75 -15.56 -2.55
C PRO A 426 7.94 -14.57 -2.61
N ASP A 427 7.72 -13.39 -3.16
CA ASP A 427 8.75 -12.36 -3.36
C ASP A 427 8.75 -11.28 -2.27
N SER A 428 7.95 -11.42 -1.20
CA SER A 428 7.84 -10.39 -0.15
C SER A 428 7.71 -11.00 1.24
N SER A 429 8.31 -10.36 2.23
CA SER A 429 8.19 -10.77 3.63
C SER A 429 7.05 -10.03 4.34
N LEU A 430 6.59 -10.55 5.49
CA LEU A 430 5.65 -9.80 6.35
C LEU A 430 6.21 -8.44 6.78
N ASP A 431 7.52 -8.32 6.93
CA ASP A 431 8.18 -7.05 7.19
C ASP A 431 7.93 -6.05 6.04
N ASP A 432 8.05 -6.47 4.77
CA ASP A 432 7.83 -5.59 3.61
C ASP A 432 6.35 -5.22 3.44
N LEU A 433 5.45 -6.11 3.85
CA LEU A 433 4.01 -5.93 3.69
C LEU A 433 3.39 -5.06 4.79
N LEU A 434 3.74 -5.31 6.06
CA LEU A 434 3.04 -4.73 7.21
C LEU A 434 3.78 -3.54 7.84
N SER A 435 5.12 -3.51 7.81
CA SER A 435 5.87 -2.41 8.44
C SER A 435 5.50 -1.03 7.88
N PRO A 436 5.32 -0.85 6.56
CA PRO A 436 4.90 0.46 6.02
C PRO A 436 3.55 0.94 6.57
N LEU A 437 2.60 0.03 6.83
CA LEU A 437 1.31 0.38 7.41
C LEU A 437 1.44 0.79 8.87
N VAL A 438 2.25 0.05 9.64
CA VAL A 438 2.56 0.38 11.04
C VAL A 438 3.26 1.74 11.12
N VAL A 439 4.24 2.01 10.26
CA VAL A 439 4.92 3.31 10.15
C VAL A 439 3.93 4.43 9.82
N LEU A 440 2.96 4.20 8.92
CA LEU A 440 1.92 5.19 8.62
C LEU A 440 1.12 5.55 9.88
N ILE A 441 0.70 4.56 10.67
CA ILE A 441 -0.02 4.79 11.94
C ILE A 441 0.86 5.55 12.93
N SER A 442 2.12 5.15 13.10
CA SER A 442 3.08 5.85 13.98
C SER A 442 3.21 7.33 13.60
N ARG A 443 3.34 7.64 12.31
CA ARG A 443 3.45 9.03 11.83
C ARG A 443 2.18 9.84 12.11
N LEU A 444 1.00 9.24 11.93
CA LEU A 444 -0.28 9.88 12.30
C LEU A 444 -0.37 10.15 13.80
N CYS A 445 0.08 9.22 14.66
CA CYS A 445 0.13 9.40 16.12
C CYS A 445 1.10 10.50 16.56
N ILE A 446 2.28 10.58 15.93
CA ILE A 446 3.28 11.61 16.24
C ILE A 446 2.72 12.99 15.85
N ALA A 447 2.12 13.10 14.66
CA ALA A 447 1.69 14.37 14.12
C ALA A 447 0.39 14.90 14.71
N ASP A 448 -0.52 14.06 15.22
CA ASP A 448 -1.84 14.49 15.69
C ASP A 448 -2.25 13.84 17.03
N GLU A 449 -2.52 14.69 18.02
CA GLU A 449 -2.92 14.26 19.37
C GLU A 449 -4.23 13.47 19.37
N GLN A 450 -5.22 13.86 18.55
CA GLN A 450 -6.48 13.12 18.47
C GLN A 450 -6.28 11.72 17.89
N SER A 451 -5.42 11.59 16.87
CA SER A 451 -5.03 10.31 16.30
C SER A 451 -4.32 9.43 17.33
N ARG A 452 -3.42 10.03 18.11
CA ARG A 452 -2.72 9.36 19.21
C ARG A 452 -3.67 8.80 20.27
N ILE A 453 -4.62 9.62 20.73
CA ILE A 453 -5.63 9.20 21.72
C ILE A 453 -6.50 8.08 21.16
N ARG A 454 -6.90 8.15 19.89
CA ARG A 454 -7.69 7.09 19.23
C ARG A 454 -6.94 5.78 19.12
N VAL A 455 -5.67 5.81 18.72
CA VAL A 455 -4.84 4.59 18.65
C VAL A 455 -4.62 4.00 20.04
N ARG A 456 -4.39 4.85 21.04
CA ARG A 456 -4.29 4.41 22.44
C ARG A 456 -5.57 3.73 22.91
N GLN A 457 -6.72 4.33 22.68
CA GLN A 457 -8.03 3.74 23.04
C GLN A 457 -8.36 2.47 22.26
N TRP A 458 -7.88 2.35 21.01
CA TRP A 458 -8.06 1.15 20.21
C TRP A 458 -7.19 -0.02 20.70
N ILE A 459 -5.94 0.24 21.07
CA ILE A 459 -4.99 -0.81 21.51
C ILE A 459 -5.15 -1.11 23.01
N VAL A 460 -5.32 -0.09 23.85
CA VAL A 460 -5.45 -0.18 25.31
C VAL A 460 -6.71 0.59 25.75
N PRO A 461 -7.91 0.01 25.58
CA PRO A 461 -9.15 0.59 26.06
C PRO A 461 -9.15 0.81 27.58
N ASP A 462 -9.92 1.79 28.06
CA ASP A 462 -10.02 2.07 29.51
C ASP A 462 -10.63 0.89 30.30
N ASP A 463 -11.52 0.11 29.66
CA ASP A 463 -12.20 -1.06 30.22
C ASP A 463 -11.44 -2.38 29.97
N LEU A 464 -10.15 -2.30 29.63
CA LEU A 464 -9.31 -3.46 29.36
C LEU A 464 -9.28 -4.44 30.56
N ASP A 465 -9.62 -5.70 30.28
CA ASP A 465 -9.44 -6.79 31.24
C ASP A 465 -7.95 -7.11 31.45
N ARG A 466 -7.50 -6.85 32.68
CA ARG A 466 -6.13 -7.01 33.17
C ARG A 466 -5.99 -8.16 34.18
N THR A 467 -6.94 -9.09 34.23
CA THR A 467 -6.90 -10.25 35.15
C THR A 467 -5.95 -11.36 34.69
N SER A 468 -5.77 -11.50 33.38
CA SER A 468 -4.83 -12.43 32.74
C SER A 468 -3.63 -11.68 32.13
N PRO A 469 -2.53 -12.39 31.81
CA PRO A 469 -1.42 -11.79 31.08
C PRO A 469 -1.87 -11.17 29.76
N LEU A 470 -1.37 -9.97 29.45
CA LEU A 470 -1.82 -9.17 28.31
C LEU A 470 -1.42 -9.81 26.96
N GLU A 471 -0.26 -10.46 26.94
CA GLU A 471 0.27 -11.23 25.81
C GLU A 471 -0.48 -12.53 25.55
N ALA A 472 -1.34 -12.99 26.45
CA ALA A 472 -2.18 -14.18 26.23
C ALA A 472 -3.49 -13.85 25.48
N ARG A 473 -3.78 -12.57 25.24
CA ARG A 473 -5.03 -12.12 24.61
C ARG A 473 -5.05 -12.39 23.11
N SER A 474 -6.21 -12.71 22.55
CA SER A 474 -6.36 -12.96 21.11
C SER A 474 -6.61 -11.71 20.26
N ASP A 475 -6.67 -10.53 20.88
CA ASP A 475 -6.97 -9.24 20.26
C ASP A 475 -5.72 -8.53 19.71
N ILE A 476 -5.88 -7.31 19.21
CA ILE A 476 -4.79 -6.51 18.65
C ILE A 476 -3.67 -6.30 19.67
N LEU A 477 -3.99 -6.00 20.94
CA LEU A 477 -3.01 -5.81 22.00
C LEU A 477 -2.17 -7.06 22.19
N GLY A 478 -2.79 -8.22 22.42
CA GLY A 478 -2.06 -9.46 22.65
C GLY A 478 -1.18 -9.84 21.45
N ARG A 479 -1.67 -9.65 20.22
CA ARG A 479 -0.89 -9.87 19.00
C ARG A 479 0.32 -8.93 18.91
N CYS A 480 0.15 -7.66 19.25
CA CYS A 480 1.25 -6.69 19.29
C CYS A 480 2.32 -7.11 20.31
N LEU A 481 1.91 -7.46 21.53
CA LEU A 481 2.85 -7.84 22.60
C LEU A 481 3.62 -9.14 22.27
N ARG A 482 2.96 -10.12 21.62
CA ARG A 482 3.64 -11.34 21.13
C ARG A 482 4.61 -11.08 19.98
N LEU A 483 4.39 -10.01 19.20
CA LEU A 483 5.24 -9.67 18.06
C LEU A 483 6.53 -8.95 18.48
N LEU A 484 6.51 -8.19 19.57
CA LEU A 484 7.71 -7.50 20.09
C LEU A 484 8.92 -8.41 20.33
N PRO A 485 8.80 -9.62 20.89
CA PRO A 485 9.92 -10.55 21.04
C PRO A 485 10.25 -11.37 19.78
N SER A 486 9.56 -11.18 18.64
CA SER A 486 9.76 -11.99 17.42
C SER A 486 11.21 -11.94 16.90
N VAL A 487 11.69 -13.08 16.42
CA VAL A 487 13.00 -13.23 15.79
C VAL A 487 12.90 -13.17 14.25
N TYR A 488 11.81 -13.65 13.67
CA TYR A 488 11.66 -13.72 12.22
C TYR A 488 11.16 -12.43 11.56
N HIS A 489 10.61 -11.49 12.35
CA HIS A 489 10.04 -10.24 11.85
C HIS A 489 10.69 -9.00 12.48
N PRO A 490 12.01 -8.79 12.28
CA PRO A 490 12.76 -7.74 12.95
C PRO A 490 12.31 -6.33 12.57
N ARG A 491 11.97 -6.06 11.30
CA ARG A 491 11.53 -4.70 10.92
C ARG A 491 10.12 -4.40 11.40
N LEU A 492 9.24 -5.40 11.36
CA LEU A 492 7.87 -5.26 11.81
C LEU A 492 7.80 -5.07 13.33
N LYS A 493 8.56 -5.84 14.12
CA LYS A 493 8.59 -5.67 15.58
C LYS A 493 9.15 -4.31 15.99
N ASP A 494 10.19 -3.82 15.32
CA ASP A 494 10.78 -2.51 15.61
C ASP A 494 9.79 -1.40 15.27
N SER A 495 9.18 -1.46 14.07
CA SER A 495 8.14 -0.51 13.65
C SER A 495 6.93 -0.51 14.60
N LEU A 496 6.54 -1.70 15.08
CA LEU A 496 5.45 -1.86 16.04
C LEU A 496 5.80 -1.26 17.40
N GLY A 497 7.02 -1.47 17.88
CA GLY A 497 7.52 -0.83 19.09
C GLY A 497 7.45 0.70 19.00
N GLU A 498 7.88 1.28 17.87
CA GLU A 498 7.76 2.72 17.61
C GLU A 498 6.30 3.19 17.60
N MET A 499 5.37 2.38 17.07
CA MET A 499 3.93 2.71 17.10
C MET A 499 3.37 2.74 18.52
N LEU A 500 3.72 1.74 19.34
CA LEU A 500 3.32 1.69 20.76
C LEU A 500 3.95 2.84 21.56
N TYR A 501 5.19 3.22 21.24
CA TYR A 501 5.85 4.37 21.85
C TYR A 501 5.19 5.69 21.44
N ALA A 502 4.88 5.87 20.15
CA ALA A 502 4.23 7.05 19.61
C ALA A 502 2.82 7.28 20.21
N MET A 503 2.03 6.22 20.42
CA MET A 503 0.73 6.35 21.09
C MET A 503 0.88 6.76 22.58
N CYS A 504 2.07 6.61 23.16
CA CYS A 504 2.40 6.99 24.54
C CYS A 504 3.12 8.33 24.64
N ASP A 505 2.98 9.22 23.64
CA ASP A 505 3.68 10.52 23.59
C ASP A 505 5.21 10.38 23.67
N SER A 506 5.74 9.28 23.14
CA SER A 506 7.16 8.99 23.21
C SER A 506 7.70 9.01 24.65
N ASP A 507 6.90 8.55 25.62
CA ASP A 507 7.28 8.40 27.02
C ASP A 507 7.26 6.91 27.43
N ALA A 508 8.44 6.41 27.82
CA ALA A 508 8.61 5.03 28.23
C ALA A 508 7.90 4.69 29.56
N SER A 509 7.69 5.68 30.42
CA SER A 509 6.99 5.54 31.70
C SER A 509 5.51 5.30 31.46
N VAL A 510 4.92 6.06 30.53
CA VAL A 510 3.52 5.88 30.09
C VAL A 510 3.35 4.53 29.42
N LEU A 511 4.27 4.17 28.50
CA LEU A 511 4.23 2.86 27.83
C LEU A 511 4.31 1.70 28.85
N SER A 512 5.30 1.73 29.76
CA SER A 512 5.48 0.71 30.78
C SER A 512 4.27 0.58 31.70
N THR A 513 3.63 1.70 32.04
CA THR A 513 2.41 1.71 32.85
C THR A 513 1.22 1.09 32.13
N LEU A 514 1.08 1.37 30.82
CA LEU A 514 -0.07 0.89 30.03
C LEU A 514 0.00 -0.60 29.71
N VAL A 515 1.17 -1.12 29.33
CA VAL A 515 1.32 -2.51 28.85
C VAL A 515 2.23 -3.39 29.71
N GLY A 516 2.86 -2.85 30.76
CA GLY A 516 3.81 -3.56 31.61
C GLY A 516 5.24 -3.54 31.03
N TYR A 517 6.21 -3.12 31.85
CA TYR A 517 7.63 -3.05 31.46
C TYR A 517 8.14 -4.38 30.89
N GLY A 518 7.76 -5.54 31.47
CA GLY A 518 8.21 -6.85 31.02
C GLY A 518 7.90 -7.14 29.55
N ASN A 519 6.76 -6.66 29.06
CA ASN A 519 6.33 -6.87 27.67
C ASN A 519 7.08 -5.98 26.67
N VAL A 520 7.58 -4.82 27.09
CA VAL A 520 8.26 -3.83 26.24
C VAL A 520 9.75 -3.69 26.53
N ALA A 521 10.30 -4.43 27.50
CA ALA A 521 11.68 -4.30 27.95
C ALA A 521 12.69 -4.47 26.81
N GLY A 522 12.48 -5.45 25.91
CA GLY A 522 13.36 -5.67 24.76
C GLY A 522 13.36 -4.49 23.79
N PHE A 523 12.20 -3.89 23.53
CA PHE A 523 12.08 -2.69 22.71
C PHE A 523 12.74 -1.47 23.38
N LEU A 524 12.43 -1.22 24.66
CA LEU A 524 13.01 -0.11 25.43
C LEU A 524 14.53 -0.20 25.52
N PHE A 525 15.06 -1.41 25.70
CA PHE A 525 16.50 -1.67 25.69
C PHE A 525 17.13 -1.29 24.35
N HIS A 526 16.55 -1.69 23.22
CA HIS A 526 17.01 -1.27 21.88
C HIS A 526 16.92 0.25 21.67
N LYS A 527 15.91 0.90 22.25
CA LYS A 527 15.74 2.36 22.26
C LYS A 527 16.75 3.09 23.15
N GLY A 528 17.60 2.38 23.90
CA GLY A 528 18.62 2.95 24.79
C GLY A 528 18.16 3.18 26.24
N ILE A 529 16.97 2.69 26.62
CA ILE A 529 16.41 2.82 27.97
C ILE A 529 16.71 1.53 28.73
N LEU A 530 17.81 1.55 29.49
CA LEU A 530 18.42 0.35 30.09
C LEU A 530 17.75 -0.11 31.40
N SER A 531 16.91 0.72 32.01
CA SER A 531 16.26 0.45 33.30
C SER A 531 14.76 0.72 33.22
N ALA A 532 13.98 0.07 34.10
CA ALA A 532 12.56 0.34 34.25
C ALA A 532 12.33 1.84 34.57
N PRO A 533 11.56 2.57 33.74
CA PRO A 533 11.27 3.97 33.99
C PRO A 533 10.51 4.14 35.32
N PRO A 534 10.74 5.24 36.06
CA PRO A 534 9.93 5.55 37.23
C PRO A 534 8.46 5.77 36.83
N PRO A 535 7.49 5.57 37.74
CA PRO A 535 6.10 5.88 37.45
C PRO A 535 5.94 7.35 37.04
N PRO A 536 5.06 7.65 36.07
CA PRO A 536 4.92 9.01 35.54
C PRO A 536 4.47 9.99 36.62
N SER A 537 5.21 11.09 36.78
CA SER A 537 4.81 12.21 37.63
C SER A 537 3.62 12.93 37.01
N ALA A 538 2.62 13.30 37.83
CA ALA A 538 1.37 13.94 37.40
C ALA A 538 1.53 15.33 36.72
N THR A 539 2.76 15.82 36.56
CA THR A 539 3.08 17.17 36.09
C THR A 539 3.61 17.23 34.65
N SER A 540 3.87 16.12 33.99
CA SER A 540 4.58 16.09 32.69
C SER A 540 3.81 15.50 31.50
N SER A 541 2.57 15.03 31.68
CA SER A 541 1.76 14.44 30.59
C SER A 541 0.34 15.01 30.58
N THR A 542 -0.21 15.32 29.39
CA THR A 542 -1.59 15.80 29.20
C THR A 542 -2.65 14.74 29.53
N VAL A 543 -2.24 13.48 29.74
CA VAL A 543 -3.07 12.36 30.15
C VAL A 543 -2.29 11.52 31.15
N ALA A 544 -2.52 11.69 32.45
CA ALA A 544 -1.93 10.82 33.46
C ALA A 544 -2.48 9.40 33.25
N PRO A 545 -1.64 8.37 33.00
CA PRO A 545 -2.14 7.00 32.92
C PRO A 545 -2.66 6.61 34.30
N HIS A 546 -3.92 6.19 34.37
CA HIS A 546 -4.50 5.73 35.62
C HIS A 546 -3.74 4.48 36.07
N LEU A 547 -3.05 4.56 37.21
CA LEU A 547 -2.42 3.42 37.88
C LEU A 547 -3.44 2.44 38.48
N THR A 548 -4.73 2.76 38.33
CA THR A 548 -5.86 1.97 38.76
C THR A 548 -6.81 1.73 37.60
N THR A 549 -7.40 0.55 37.49
CA THR A 549 -8.50 0.30 36.55
C THR A 549 -9.71 1.20 36.87
N PRO A 550 -10.70 1.35 35.97
CA PRO A 550 -11.97 2.02 36.29
C PRO A 550 -12.66 1.44 37.53
N SER A 551 -12.42 0.15 37.82
CA SER A 551 -12.90 -0.56 39.01
C SER A 551 -12.07 -0.30 40.28
N GLY A 552 -11.02 0.53 40.20
CA GLY A 552 -10.14 0.90 41.32
C GLY A 552 -9.02 -0.10 41.62
N ALA A 553 -8.81 -1.14 40.81
CA ALA A 553 -7.77 -2.14 41.07
C ALA A 553 -6.39 -1.63 40.65
N ALA A 554 -5.37 -1.77 41.51
CA ALA A 554 -4.00 -1.36 41.22
C ALA A 554 -3.39 -2.19 40.08
N ILE A 555 -2.75 -1.49 39.13
CA ILE A 555 -2.08 -2.09 37.99
C ILE A 555 -0.59 -2.24 38.32
N ASN A 556 -0.06 -3.46 38.17
CA ASN A 556 1.37 -3.72 38.35
C ASN A 556 2.16 -3.16 37.14
N PRO A 557 3.11 -2.24 37.34
CA PRO A 557 3.85 -1.59 36.25
C PRO A 557 4.83 -2.53 35.52
N ILE A 558 5.14 -3.71 36.07
CA ILE A 558 6.00 -4.70 35.43
C ILE A 558 5.19 -5.57 34.48
N THR A 559 4.05 -6.09 34.92
CA THR A 559 3.25 -7.05 34.15
C THR A 559 2.11 -6.39 33.34
N GLY A 560 1.71 -5.17 33.71
CA GLY A 560 0.53 -4.51 33.15
C GLY A 560 -0.80 -5.14 33.60
N THR A 561 -0.75 -6.13 34.50
CA THR A 561 -1.94 -6.82 35.02
C THR A 561 -2.36 -6.24 36.37
N THR A 562 -3.62 -6.44 36.75
CA THR A 562 -4.06 -6.15 38.13
C THR A 562 -3.35 -7.06 39.11
N GLU A 563 -2.96 -6.52 40.27
CA GLU A 563 -2.39 -7.35 41.34
C GLU A 563 -3.40 -8.42 41.76
N GLN A 564 -3.16 -9.66 41.36
CA GLN A 564 -3.84 -10.79 41.96
C GLN A 564 -3.40 -10.82 43.43
N ARG A 565 -4.36 -10.69 44.35
CA ARG A 565 -4.12 -10.88 45.79
C ARG A 565 -3.39 -12.20 45.92
N LYS A 566 -2.10 -12.16 46.30
CA LYS A 566 -1.33 -13.40 46.53
C LYS A 566 -2.22 -14.31 47.37
N PRO A 567 -2.42 -15.59 46.99
CA PRO A 567 -3.06 -16.51 47.92
C PRO A 567 -2.33 -16.34 49.25
N ASN A 568 -3.07 -16.22 50.36
CA ASN A 568 -2.49 -16.27 51.70
C ASN A 568 -1.86 -17.66 51.81
N VAL A 569 -0.65 -17.81 51.28
CA VAL A 569 0.21 -18.93 51.59
C VAL A 569 0.46 -18.73 53.08
N PRO A 570 0.09 -19.69 53.94
CA PRO A 570 0.50 -19.64 55.33
C PRO A 570 1.99 -19.33 55.36
N GLU A 571 2.41 -18.42 56.23
CA GLU A 571 3.82 -18.17 56.46
C GLU A 571 4.48 -19.54 56.69
N MET A 572 5.35 -19.95 55.75
CA MET A 572 6.03 -21.24 55.79
C MET A 572 6.62 -21.40 57.19
N THR A 573 6.37 -22.54 57.85
CA THR A 573 6.87 -22.75 59.21
C THR A 573 8.40 -22.68 59.19
N ASP A 574 9.02 -22.29 60.29
CA ASP A 574 10.49 -22.13 60.31
C ASP A 574 11.23 -23.43 59.96
N GLU A 575 10.62 -24.59 60.25
CA GLU A 575 11.09 -25.92 59.82
C GLU A 575 11.03 -26.13 58.30
N GLU A 576 9.97 -25.67 57.64
CA GLU A 576 9.84 -25.76 56.18
C GLU A 576 10.82 -24.80 55.48
N LYS A 577 11.07 -23.61 56.07
CA LYS A 577 12.10 -22.66 55.59
C LYS A 577 13.50 -23.25 55.69
N GLU A 578 13.81 -23.95 56.79
CA GLU A 578 15.11 -24.63 56.96
C GLU A 578 15.30 -25.73 55.89
N HIS A 579 14.27 -26.52 55.61
CA HIS A 579 14.36 -27.54 54.55
C HIS A 579 14.48 -26.96 53.13
N GLU A 580 13.82 -25.84 52.82
CA GLU A 580 14.04 -25.16 51.54
C GLU A 580 15.44 -24.55 51.45
N MET A 581 15.94 -24.00 52.56
CA MET A 581 17.31 -23.47 52.67
C MET A 581 18.35 -24.58 52.45
N GLU A 582 18.14 -25.77 52.99
CA GLU A 582 19.00 -26.94 52.75
C GLU A 582 19.00 -27.36 51.28
N LYS A 583 17.82 -27.41 50.64
CA LYS A 583 17.71 -27.71 49.21
C LYS A 583 18.45 -26.68 48.36
N LEU A 584 18.30 -25.39 48.68
CA LEU A 584 19.01 -24.31 48.00
C LEU A 584 20.52 -24.39 48.23
N PHE A 585 20.95 -24.72 49.45
CA PHE A 585 22.37 -24.91 49.77
C PHE A 585 22.99 -26.02 48.91
N VAL A 586 22.33 -27.18 48.82
CA VAL A 586 22.78 -28.30 47.98
C VAL A 586 22.78 -27.91 46.49
N LEU A 587 21.81 -27.13 46.03
CA LEU A 587 21.75 -26.66 44.64
C LEU A 587 22.93 -25.74 44.30
N PHE A 588 23.20 -24.77 45.18
CA PHE A 588 24.31 -23.81 44.99
C PHE A 588 25.68 -24.45 45.17
N ASP A 589 25.84 -25.41 46.09
CA ASP A 589 27.09 -26.18 46.25
C ASP A 589 27.35 -27.08 45.04
N ARG A 590 26.28 -27.68 44.47
CA ARG A 590 26.38 -28.44 43.22
C ARG A 590 26.75 -27.54 42.04
N LEU A 591 26.16 -26.34 41.93
CA LEU A 591 26.48 -25.36 40.89
C LEU A 591 27.94 -24.87 40.97
N GLU A 592 28.43 -24.64 42.20
CA GLU A 592 29.83 -24.29 42.48
C GLU A 592 30.78 -25.42 42.06
N ARG A 593 30.47 -26.67 42.43
CA ARG A 593 31.27 -27.84 42.05
C ARG A 593 31.27 -28.12 40.54
N THR A 594 30.20 -27.76 39.83
CA THR A 594 30.14 -27.83 38.36
C THR A 594 30.83 -26.66 37.67
N GLY A 595 31.37 -25.68 38.42
CA GLY A 595 32.09 -24.52 37.88
C GLY A 595 31.19 -23.46 37.24
N ALA A 596 29.87 -23.57 37.39
CA ALA A 596 28.91 -22.62 36.81
C ALA A 596 28.89 -21.27 37.54
N ILE A 597 29.31 -21.23 38.81
CA ILE A 597 29.40 -20.02 39.63
C ILE A 597 30.74 -20.04 40.40
N PRO A 598 31.53 -18.96 40.38
CA PRO A 598 32.72 -18.84 41.22
C PRO A 598 32.36 -18.86 42.73
N PRO A 599 33.17 -19.49 43.61
CA PRO A 599 32.91 -19.56 45.05
C PRO A 599 32.64 -18.21 45.73
N SER A 600 33.25 -17.14 45.21
CA SER A 600 33.11 -15.75 45.72
C SER A 600 31.79 -15.08 45.33
N GLN A 601 31.04 -15.64 44.38
CA GLN A 601 29.75 -15.14 43.91
C GLN A 601 28.58 -15.99 44.38
N ASN A 602 28.82 -17.06 45.13
CA ASN A 602 27.77 -17.91 45.69
C ASN A 602 26.94 -17.11 46.73
N PRO A 603 25.65 -16.80 46.45
CA PRO A 603 24.82 -15.98 47.32
C PRO A 603 24.56 -16.65 48.68
N MET A 604 24.53 -17.99 48.74
CA MET A 604 24.36 -18.73 50.00
C MET A 604 25.58 -18.58 50.92
N ARG A 605 26.81 -18.63 50.38
CA ARG A 605 28.01 -18.41 51.20
C ARG A 605 28.14 -16.97 51.70
N LYS A 606 27.70 -16.00 50.90
CA LYS A 606 27.65 -14.59 51.33
C LYS A 606 26.64 -14.38 52.45
N ALA A 607 25.45 -15.00 52.34
CA ALA A 607 24.44 -14.95 53.38
C ALA A 607 24.95 -15.57 54.69
N VAL A 608 25.61 -16.75 54.63
CA VAL A 608 26.21 -17.40 55.80
C VAL A 608 27.36 -16.58 56.40
N GLN A 609 28.21 -15.97 55.57
CA GLN A 609 29.26 -15.07 56.06
C GLN A 609 28.68 -13.81 56.72
N GLN A 610 27.68 -13.17 56.10
CA GLN A 610 27.03 -11.99 56.69
C GLN A 610 26.29 -12.31 57.98
N ALA A 611 25.65 -13.48 58.08
CA ALA A 611 25.04 -13.97 59.31
C ALA A 611 26.09 -14.23 60.41
N ALA A 612 27.27 -14.75 60.04
CA ALA A 612 28.37 -14.97 60.98
C ALA A 612 29.01 -13.66 61.49
N PHE A 613 29.00 -12.58 60.70
CA PHE A 613 29.51 -11.26 61.10
C PHE A 613 28.47 -10.36 61.79
N GLY A 614 27.17 -10.66 61.67
CA GLY A 614 26.08 -9.87 62.27
C GLY A 614 25.66 -10.29 63.68
N GLY A 615 26.28 -11.32 64.25
CA GLY A 615 25.95 -11.90 65.56
C GLY A 615 26.96 -11.62 66.68
N SER A 616 27.74 -10.55 66.61
CA SER A 616 28.68 -10.11 67.68
C SER A 616 28.13 -8.93 68.46
#